data_AF-A0A533SME6-F1
#
_entry.id   AF-A0A533SME6-F1
#
_cell.length_a   1.000
_cell.length_b   1.000
_cell.length_c   1.000
_cell.angle_alpha   90.00
_cell.angle_beta   90.00
_cell.angle_gamma   90.00
#
_symmetry.space_group_name_H-M   'P 1'
#
loop_
_entity.id
_entity.type
_entity.pdbx_description
1 polymer ?
#
loop_
_entity_poly.entity_id
_entity_poly.type
_entity_poly.pdbx_seq_one_letter_code
_entity_poly.pdbx_strand_id
1 'polypeptide(L)'
;MTSMLRDWPPYRIFWSSANFAYKALFSWLRPEMWLMQLFTLPLFQMAFFVYLSRFVNPGAAGVAFIAVGNALQVASFSSIFAVCNITSEEKWQGTLTPLIVTPASRFPLFVGRAMFQILNSMATVVVGFVYASYVFGVDMSGADFVALAVVI
;
A
#
# COMPACT_ATOMS: atom_id res chain seq x y z
N MET A 1 27.66 -20.38 27.67
CA MET A 1 28.14 -19.05 27.22
C MET A 1 27.17 -18.55 26.13
N THR A 2 25.90 -18.35 26.49
CA THR A 2 24.77 -18.29 25.54
C THR A 2 23.65 -17.33 25.97
N SER A 3 23.94 -16.33 26.82
CA SER A 3 22.91 -15.43 27.36
C SER A 3 23.20 -13.94 27.27
N MET A 4 24.12 -13.51 26.39
CA MET A 4 24.46 -12.09 26.20
C MET A 4 24.26 -11.56 24.77
N LEU A 5 23.49 -12.24 23.92
CA LEU A 5 22.89 -11.56 22.77
C LEU A 5 21.74 -10.76 23.33
N ARG A 6 21.97 -9.46 23.55
CA ARG A 6 20.99 -8.50 24.03
C ARG A 6 19.80 -8.53 23.05
N ASP A 7 18.79 -9.34 23.34
CA ASP A 7 17.58 -9.43 22.53
C ASP A 7 16.91 -8.05 22.57
N TRP A 8 17.06 -7.32 21.48
CA TRP A 8 16.37 -6.05 21.32
C TRP A 8 14.88 -6.38 21.38
N PRO A 9 14.10 -5.67 22.21
CA PRO A 9 12.70 -6.02 22.33
C PRO A 9 12.02 -5.86 20.95
N PRO A 10 11.05 -6.72 20.60
CA PRO A 10 10.53 -6.83 19.24
C PRO A 10 9.95 -5.53 18.70
N TYR A 11 9.34 -4.69 19.57
CA TYR A 11 8.84 -3.37 19.19
C TYR A 11 9.97 -2.44 18.71
N ARG A 12 11.16 -2.50 19.32
CA ARG A 12 12.29 -1.66 18.93
C ARG A 12 12.87 -2.08 17.59
N ILE A 13 12.93 -3.39 17.34
CA ILE A 13 13.34 -3.95 16.04
C ILE A 13 12.38 -3.48 14.95
N PHE A 14 11.07 -3.59 15.21
CA PHE A 14 10.02 -3.14 14.30
C PHE A 14 10.15 -1.65 13.93
N TRP A 15 10.22 -0.76 14.92
CA TRP A 15 10.32 0.68 14.65
C TRP A 15 11.64 1.06 13.97
N SER A 16 12.74 0.40 14.34
CA SER A 16 14.03 0.63 13.71
C SER A 16 14.03 0.19 12.25
N SER A 17 13.48 -1.00 11.95
CA SER A 17 13.42 -1.50 10.57
C SER A 17 12.47 -0.67 9.71
N ALA A 18 11.35 -0.21 10.26
CA ALA A 18 10.44 0.72 9.60
C ALA A 18 11.11 2.04 9.23
N ASN A 19 11.85 2.66 10.17
CA ASN A 19 12.55 3.91 9.91
C ASN A 19 13.66 3.75 8.86
N PHE A 20 14.40 2.63 8.88
CA PHE A 20 15.41 2.36 7.86
C PHE A 20 14.80 2.13 6.48
N ALA A 21 13.70 1.37 6.39
CA ALA A 21 13.00 1.16 5.13
C ALA A 21 12.45 2.47 4.56
N TYR A 22 11.85 3.32 5.40
CA TYR A 22 11.38 4.65 5.02
C TYR A 22 12.51 5.51 4.44
N LYS A 23 13.63 5.62 5.16
CA LYS A 23 14.78 6.40 4.70
C LYS A 23 15.40 5.83 3.42
N ALA A 24 15.48 4.51 3.30
CA ALA A 24 15.99 3.87 2.10
C ALA A 24 15.13 4.20 0.88
N LEU A 25 13.80 4.14 1.00
CA LEU A 25 12.89 4.45 -0.09
C LEU A 25 13.04 5.91 -0.57
N PHE A 26 12.98 6.87 0.36
CA PHE A 26 13.08 8.30 0.03
C PHE A 26 14.51 8.78 -0.25
N SER A 27 15.54 7.94 0.00
CA SER A 27 16.90 8.25 -0.41
C SER A 27 17.05 8.25 -1.94
N TRP A 28 16.26 7.43 -2.62
CA TRP A 28 16.25 7.33 -4.07
C TRP A 28 15.02 8.02 -4.67
N LEU A 29 13.83 7.80 -4.09
CA LEU A 29 12.58 8.29 -4.64
C LEU A 29 12.31 9.73 -4.18
N ARG A 30 12.27 10.66 -5.14
CA ARG A 30 11.87 12.04 -4.86
C ARG A 30 10.39 12.04 -4.41
N PRO A 31 10.04 12.73 -3.32
CA PRO A 31 8.68 12.71 -2.77
C PRO A 31 7.63 13.26 -3.74
N GLU A 32 8.03 14.19 -4.61
CA GLU A 32 7.21 14.73 -5.70
C GLU A 32 6.75 13.63 -6.67
N MET A 33 7.65 12.72 -7.04
CA MET A 33 7.36 11.62 -7.95
C MET A 33 6.45 10.58 -7.30
N TRP A 34 6.67 10.31 -6.01
CA TRP A 34 5.81 9.44 -5.21
C TRP A 34 4.37 9.99 -5.15
N LEU A 35 4.19 11.29 -4.87
CA LEU A 35 2.87 11.93 -4.86
C LEU A 35 2.20 11.86 -6.23
N MET A 36 2.95 12.13 -7.32
CA MET A 36 2.40 11.99 -8.66
C MET A 36 1.91 10.57 -8.91
N GLN A 37 2.67 9.54 -8.52
CA GLN A 37 2.26 8.15 -8.70
C GLN A 37 1.02 7.81 -7.86
N LEU A 38 0.95 8.31 -6.63
CA LEU A 38 -0.16 8.11 -5.70
C LEU A 38 -1.50 8.63 -6.25
N PHE A 39 -1.50 9.79 -6.91
CA PHE A 39 -2.71 10.40 -7.46
C PHE A 39 -3.01 9.96 -8.90
N THR A 40 -1.98 9.87 -9.73
CA THR A 40 -2.11 9.71 -11.18
C THR A 40 -2.55 8.31 -11.57
N LEU A 41 -1.93 7.28 -11.00
CA LEU A 41 -2.25 5.89 -11.33
C LEU A 41 -3.70 5.50 -11.01
N PRO A 42 -4.22 5.72 -9.78
CA PRO A 42 -5.60 5.34 -9.46
C PRO A 42 -6.61 6.14 -10.28
N LEU A 43 -6.34 7.42 -10.56
CA LEU A 43 -7.23 8.25 -11.38
C LEU A 43 -7.40 7.67 -12.80
N PHE A 44 -6.29 7.42 -13.49
CA PHE A 44 -6.34 6.94 -14.87
C PHE A 44 -6.85 5.49 -14.97
N GLN A 45 -6.48 4.62 -14.03
CA GLN A 45 -7.00 3.26 -13.99
C GLN A 45 -8.51 3.26 -13.78
N MET A 46 -9.03 4.04 -12.83
CA MET A 46 -10.47 4.15 -12.57
C MET A 46 -11.20 4.77 -13.77
N ALA A 47 -10.66 5.85 -14.34
CA ALA A 47 -11.22 6.50 -15.52
C ALA A 47 -11.36 5.51 -16.68
N PHE A 48 -10.32 4.74 -16.96
CA PHE A 48 -10.34 3.73 -18.02
C PHE A 48 -11.52 2.77 -17.86
N PHE A 49 -11.69 2.15 -16.69
CA PHE A 49 -12.77 1.18 -16.46
C PHE A 49 -14.16 1.82 -16.45
N VAL A 50 -14.30 3.02 -15.89
CA VAL A 50 -15.59 3.74 -15.90
C VAL A 50 -16.01 4.10 -17.33
N TYR A 51 -15.09 4.66 -18.13
CA TYR A 51 -15.38 5.01 -19.53
C TYR A 51 -15.61 3.76 -20.39
N LEU A 52 -14.84 2.69 -20.19
CA LEU A 52 -15.04 1.42 -20.87
C LEU A 52 -16.46 0.88 -20.60
N SER A 53 -16.91 0.93 -19.35
CA SER A 53 -18.26 0.47 -19.00
C SER A 53 -19.35 1.34 -19.62
N ARG A 54 -19.17 2.66 -19.61
CA ARG A 54 -20.14 3.57 -20.26
C ARG A 54 -20.24 3.30 -21.76
N PHE A 55 -19.15 2.88 -22.40
CA PHE A 55 -19.12 2.54 -23.82
C PHE A 55 -19.77 1.18 -24.12
N VAL A 56 -19.46 0.14 -23.35
CA VAL A 56 -19.96 -1.22 -23.62
C VAL A 56 -21.44 -1.38 -23.24
N ASN A 57 -21.86 -0.85 -22.09
CA ASN A 57 -23.24 -0.96 -21.66
C ASN A 57 -23.65 0.22 -20.75
N PRO A 58 -24.35 1.22 -21.27
CA PRO A 58 -24.77 2.41 -20.51
C PRO A 58 -25.65 2.11 -19.29
N GLY A 59 -26.29 0.94 -19.21
CA GLY A 59 -27.27 0.60 -18.17
C GLY A 59 -26.94 -0.58 -17.26
N ALA A 60 -25.92 -1.40 -17.54
CA ALA A 60 -25.74 -2.68 -16.84
C ALA A 60 -24.77 -2.64 -15.66
N ALA A 61 -23.76 -1.77 -15.66
CA ALA A 61 -22.87 -1.60 -14.52
C ALA A 61 -22.98 -0.17 -14.02
N GLY A 62 -23.53 -0.02 -12.81
CA GLY A 62 -23.54 1.27 -12.14
C GLY A 62 -22.10 1.77 -12.01
N VAL A 63 -21.86 3.04 -12.37
CA VAL A 63 -20.56 3.72 -12.22
C VAL A 63 -20.00 3.53 -10.80
N ALA A 64 -20.89 3.48 -9.80
CA ALA A 64 -20.58 3.15 -8.42
C ALA A 64 -19.89 1.79 -8.23
N PHE A 65 -20.42 0.72 -8.84
CA PHE A 65 -19.86 -0.63 -8.69
C PHE A 65 -18.43 -0.72 -9.23
N ILE A 66 -18.17 -0.07 -10.36
CA ILE A 66 -16.85 -0.10 -11.00
C ILE A 66 -15.87 0.80 -10.28
N ALA A 67 -16.28 2.01 -9.88
CA ALA A 67 -15.40 2.93 -9.17
C ALA A 67 -14.99 2.35 -7.80
N VAL A 68 -15.95 1.79 -7.04
CA VAL A 68 -15.66 1.15 -5.74
C VAL A 68 -14.84 -0.12 -5.92
N GLY A 69 -15.21 -0.97 -6.89
CA GLY A 69 -14.45 -2.18 -7.20
C GLY A 69 -13.02 -1.89 -7.64
N ASN A 70 -12.81 -0.81 -8.40
CA ASN A 70 -11.48 -0.38 -8.81
C ASN A 70 -10.66 0.14 -7.61
N ALA A 71 -11.26 0.95 -6.72
CA ALA A 71 -10.59 1.40 -5.50
C ALA A 71 -10.14 0.21 -4.63
N LEU A 72 -10.98 -0.81 -4.48
CA LEU A 72 -10.66 -2.04 -3.75
C LEU A 72 -9.58 -2.88 -4.46
N GLN A 73 -9.63 -2.95 -5.79
CA GLN A 73 -8.62 -3.67 -6.58
C GLN A 73 -7.24 -3.02 -6.42
N VAL A 74 -7.16 -1.68 -6.48
CA VAL A 74 -5.92 -0.93 -6.28
C VAL A 74 -5.38 -1.16 -4.86
N ALA A 75 -6.26 -1.21 -3.85
CA ALA A 75 -5.89 -1.58 -2.47
C ALA A 75 -5.19 -2.94 -2.40
N SER A 76 -5.84 -3.94 -3.00
CA SER A 76 -5.44 -5.34 -2.92
C SER A 76 -4.13 -5.56 -3.67
N PHE A 77 -4.02 -4.97 -4.87
CA PHE A 77 -2.82 -5.06 -5.67
C PHE A 77 -1.66 -4.36 -4.97
N SER A 78 -1.80 -3.10 -4.59
CA SER A 78 -0.71 -2.33 -3.99
C SER A 78 -0.26 -2.88 -2.63
N SER A 79 -1.15 -3.43 -1.81
CA SER A 79 -0.78 -4.01 -0.50
C SER A 79 -0.10 -5.38 -0.66
N ILE A 80 -0.71 -6.33 -1.35
CA ILE A 80 -0.17 -7.69 -1.47
C ILE A 80 1.10 -7.70 -2.31
N PHE A 81 1.04 -7.10 -3.51
CA PHE A 81 2.18 -7.11 -4.43
C PHE A 81 3.39 -6.46 -3.79
N ALA A 82 3.20 -5.29 -3.20
CA ALA A 82 4.33 -4.52 -2.71
C ALA A 82 4.91 -5.11 -1.41
N VAL A 83 4.09 -5.69 -0.52
CA VAL A 83 4.61 -6.41 0.65
C VAL A 83 5.38 -7.68 0.24
N CYS A 84 4.87 -8.44 -0.73
CA CYS A 84 5.58 -9.61 -1.27
C CYS A 84 6.90 -9.22 -1.96
N ASN A 85 6.93 -8.06 -2.61
CA ASN A 85 8.10 -7.61 -3.35
C ASN A 85 9.27 -7.20 -2.44
N ILE A 86 9.03 -6.83 -1.17
CA ILE A 86 10.11 -6.45 -0.23
C ILE A 86 11.16 -7.56 -0.11
N THR A 87 10.75 -8.82 0.05
CA THR A 87 11.70 -9.94 0.17
C THR A 87 12.52 -10.12 -1.11
N SER A 88 11.88 -9.91 -2.27
CA SER A 88 12.56 -9.93 -3.57
C SER A 88 13.54 -8.78 -3.69
N GLU A 89 13.18 -7.57 -3.28
CA GLU A 89 14.07 -6.40 -3.27
C GLU A 89 15.29 -6.64 -2.38
N GLU A 90 15.13 -7.21 -1.18
CA GLU A 90 16.27 -7.56 -0.33
C GLU A 90 17.23 -8.55 -0.99
N LYS A 91 16.68 -9.48 -1.76
CA LYS A 91 17.48 -10.44 -2.53
C LYS A 91 18.27 -9.72 -3.62
N TRP A 92 17.63 -8.83 -4.38
CA TRP A 92 18.26 -8.10 -5.48
C TRP A 92 19.25 -7.03 -5.03
N GLN A 93 19.01 -6.41 -3.86
CA GLN A 93 19.91 -5.42 -3.26
C GLN A 93 21.10 -6.06 -2.52
N GLY A 94 21.12 -7.39 -2.36
CA GLY A 94 22.20 -8.12 -1.69
C GLY A 94 22.20 -7.99 -0.16
N THR A 95 21.16 -7.40 0.43
CA THR A 95 21.00 -7.17 1.87
C THR A 95 20.40 -8.36 2.60
N LEU A 96 19.81 -9.31 1.87
CA LEU A 96 19.17 -10.50 2.44
C LEU A 96 20.12 -11.39 3.26
N THR A 97 21.33 -11.65 2.76
CA THR A 97 22.32 -12.49 3.46
C THR A 97 22.74 -11.89 4.81
N PRO A 98 23.13 -10.59 4.88
CA PRO A 98 23.35 -9.93 6.16
C PRO A 98 22.16 -10.02 7.13
N LEU A 99 20.91 -9.82 6.65
CA LEU A 99 19.71 -9.83 7.48
C LEU A 99 19.45 -11.17 8.14
N ILE A 100 19.65 -12.28 7.41
CA ILE A 100 19.41 -13.63 7.93
C ILE A 100 20.45 -14.03 8.99
N VAL A 101 21.68 -13.51 8.87
CA VAL A 101 22.78 -13.78 9.81
C VAL A 101 22.64 -12.96 11.09
N THR A 102 21.91 -11.84 11.08
CA THR A 102 21.70 -11.04 12.30
C THR A 102 20.94 -11.83 13.38
N PRO A 103 21.25 -11.64 14.67
CA PRO A 103 20.53 -12.29 15.77
C PRO A 103 19.15 -11.67 16.04
N ALA A 104 18.67 -10.76 15.19
CA ALA A 104 17.39 -10.10 15.37
C ALA A 104 16.21 -11.01 14.97
N SER A 105 15.09 -10.88 15.69
CA SER A 105 13.85 -11.59 15.34
C SER A 105 13.35 -11.16 13.95
N ARG A 106 13.24 -12.13 13.04
CA ARG A 106 12.94 -11.91 11.60
C ARG A 106 11.54 -11.35 11.35
N PHE A 107 10.56 -11.79 12.13
CA PHE A 107 9.16 -11.38 11.96
C PHE A 107 8.97 -9.85 12.12
N PRO A 108 9.27 -9.22 13.28
CA PRO A 108 9.10 -7.78 13.43
C PRO A 108 10.03 -6.97 12.52
N LEU A 109 11.18 -7.53 12.13
CA LEU A 109 12.07 -6.92 11.15
C LEU A 109 11.37 -6.75 9.80
N PHE A 110 10.87 -7.83 9.18
CA PHE A 110 10.20 -7.78 7.87
C PHE A 110 8.86 -7.02 7.93
N VAL A 111 8.08 -7.20 9.00
CA VAL A 111 6.81 -6.48 9.17
C VAL A 111 7.06 -4.98 9.31
N GLY A 112 8.11 -4.55 10.02
CA GLY A 112 8.48 -3.14 10.10
C GLY A 112 8.88 -2.56 8.74
N ARG A 113 9.57 -3.32 7.89
CA ARG A 113 9.91 -2.85 6.52
C ARG A 113 8.69 -2.73 5.61
N ALA A 114 7.69 -3.58 5.80
CA ALA A 114 6.41 -3.52 5.09
C ALA A 114 5.52 -2.34 5.52
N MET A 115 5.76 -1.78 6.70
CA MET A 115 4.90 -0.76 7.30
C MET A 115 4.62 0.43 6.37
N PHE A 116 5.67 1.01 5.78
CA PHE A 116 5.49 2.18 4.91
C PHE A 116 4.64 1.83 3.68
N GLN A 117 4.87 0.66 3.11
CA GLN A 117 4.15 0.22 1.92
C GLN A 117 2.67 -0.05 2.22
N ILE A 118 2.36 -0.62 3.38
CA ILE A 118 0.98 -0.81 3.87
C ILE A 118 0.30 0.55 4.01
N LEU A 119 0.94 1.52 4.68
CA LEU A 119 0.40 2.87 4.85
C LEU A 119 0.20 3.58 3.50
N ASN A 120 1.14 3.42 2.57
CA ASN A 120 1.04 3.96 1.22
C ASN A 120 -0.17 3.36 0.48
N SER A 121 -0.39 2.05 0.61
CA SER A 121 -1.57 1.40 0.02
C SER A 121 -2.85 1.94 0.62
N MET A 122 -2.95 2.05 1.95
CA MET A 122 -4.12 2.65 2.63
C MET A 122 -4.41 4.07 2.12
N ALA A 123 -3.37 4.90 1.98
CA ALA A 123 -3.50 6.24 1.41
C ALA A 123 -4.01 6.20 -0.05
N THR A 124 -3.51 5.26 -0.86
CA THR A 124 -3.94 5.08 -2.25
C THR A 124 -5.44 4.71 -2.33
N VAL A 125 -5.94 3.92 -1.38
CA VAL A 125 -7.36 3.56 -1.30
C VAL A 125 -8.22 4.77 -1.00
N VAL A 126 -7.83 5.57 0.00
CA VAL A 126 -8.52 6.82 0.34
C VAL A 126 -8.60 7.74 -0.87
N VAL A 127 -7.49 7.90 -1.60
CA VAL A 127 -7.45 8.68 -2.85
C VAL A 127 -8.40 8.09 -3.91
N GLY A 128 -8.44 6.76 -4.06
CA GLY A 128 -9.39 6.09 -4.96
C GLY A 128 -10.85 6.40 -4.63
N PHE A 129 -11.23 6.38 -3.35
CA PHE A 129 -12.58 6.74 -2.92
C PHE A 129 -12.89 8.24 -3.10
N VAL A 130 -11.90 9.11 -2.92
CA VAL A 130 -12.02 10.54 -3.24
C VAL A 130 -12.32 10.72 -4.73
N TYR A 131 -11.65 9.99 -5.61
CA TYR A 131 -11.97 10.06 -7.05
C TYR A 131 -13.33 9.46 -7.39
N ALA A 132 -13.72 8.35 -6.76
CA ALA A 132 -15.04 7.76 -6.96
C ALA A 132 -16.17 8.75 -6.62
N SER A 133 -16.06 9.49 -5.51
CA SER A 133 -17.05 10.49 -5.09
C SER A 133 -17.00 11.77 -5.93
N TYR A 134 -15.85 12.44 -5.99
CA TYR A 134 -15.76 13.78 -6.60
C TYR A 134 -15.70 13.79 -8.13
N VAL A 135 -15.04 12.80 -8.75
CA VAL A 135 -14.85 12.78 -10.22
C VAL A 135 -15.96 12.03 -10.93
N PHE A 136 -16.39 10.90 -10.36
CA PHE A 136 -17.39 10.02 -10.99
C PHE A 136 -18.80 10.17 -10.43
N GLY A 137 -18.99 11.01 -9.39
CA GLY A 137 -20.30 11.36 -8.85
C GLY A 137 -21.00 10.18 -8.16
N VAL A 138 -20.22 9.26 -7.57
CA VAL A 138 -20.79 8.13 -6.84
C VAL A 138 -21.43 8.65 -5.56
N ASP A 139 -22.75 8.42 -5.41
CA ASP A 139 -23.47 8.76 -4.19
C ASP A 139 -22.99 7.86 -3.04
N MET A 140 -22.33 8.49 -2.05
CA MET A 140 -21.86 7.84 -0.83
C MET A 140 -22.72 8.20 0.40
N SER A 141 -23.92 8.77 0.21
CA SER A 141 -24.78 9.20 1.33
C SER A 141 -25.23 8.05 2.25
N GLY A 142 -25.17 6.80 1.80
CA GLY A 142 -25.44 5.60 2.61
C GLY A 142 -24.19 4.89 3.13
N ALA A 143 -23.00 5.44 2.93
CA ALA A 143 -21.75 4.79 3.31
C ALA A 143 -21.46 4.98 4.81
N ASP A 144 -21.19 3.89 5.51
CA ASP A 144 -20.65 3.93 6.86
C ASP A 144 -19.12 4.10 6.80
N PHE A 145 -18.67 5.33 7.05
CA PHE A 145 -17.25 5.67 7.07
C PHE A 145 -16.47 4.96 8.18
N VAL A 146 -17.12 4.57 9.28
CA VAL A 146 -16.49 3.81 10.37
C VAL A 146 -16.24 2.38 9.93
N ALA A 147 -17.25 1.74 9.32
CA ALA A 147 -17.07 0.40 8.74
C ALA A 147 -15.98 0.40 7.65
N LEU A 148 -15.96 1.44 6.79
CA LEU A 148 -14.93 1.62 5.79
C LEU A 148 -13.53 1.73 6.41
N ALA A 149 -13.38 2.54 7.45
CA ALA A 149 -12.10 2.75 8.14
C ALA A 149 -11.59 1.51 8.90
N VAL A 150 -12.48 0.60 9.31
CA VAL A 150 -12.10 -0.68 9.95
C VAL A 150 -11.62 -1.70 8.91
N VAL A 151 -12.16 -1.64 7.69
CA VAL A 151 -11.83 -2.58 6.61
C VAL A 151 -10.53 -2.22 5.89
N ILE A 152 -10.21 -0.92 5.77
CA ILE A 152 -8.99 -0.40 5.16
C ILE A 152 -7.82 -0.43 6.15
#